data_AF-B3XZR4-F1
#
_entry.id   AF-B3XZR4-F1
#
_cell.length_a   1.000
_cell.length_b   1.000
_cell.length_c   1.000
_cell.angle_alpha   90.00
_cell.angle_beta   90.00
_cell.angle_gamma   90.00
#
_symmetry.space_group_name_H-M   'P 1'
#
loop_
_entity.id
_entity.type
_entity.pdbx_description
1 polymer ?
#
loop_
_entity_poly.entity_id
_entity_poly.type
_entity_poly.pdbx_seq_one_letter_code
_entity_poly.pdbx_strand_id
1 'polypeptide(L)'
;LGLAGVGIGGSAAGAPVFHDLDELIASEGSSYSSSPSAIHNAPWWVKERDYENTTTEIDWSQIIRLDQGKDWQKLYPDRPQYGSFRILLNLPQDPDMIPDPAPILEGYIKNKYPEWKGTQTRDHALQAADSATFDHISFLGVNMFGDLRTRTPEQFGVPKHQGTPEENLKMCRAFLRLVGAHDVGNVPLTENTRKVN
;
A
#
# COMPACT_ATOMS: atom_id res chain seq x y z
N LEU A 1 -14.16 -19.30 13.86
CA LEU A 1 -12.91 -18.59 13.53
C LEU A 1 -13.04 -17.20 14.13
N GLY A 2 -12.61 -17.02 15.38
CA GLY A 2 -12.66 -15.70 16.02
C GLY A 2 -11.48 -14.85 15.54
N LEU A 3 -11.66 -13.52 15.48
CA LEU A 3 -10.56 -12.55 15.45
C LEU A 3 -9.87 -12.57 16.82
N ALA A 4 -9.22 -13.68 17.14
CA ALA A 4 -8.36 -13.77 18.31
C ALA A 4 -7.17 -12.83 18.06
N GLY A 5 -7.21 -11.67 18.71
CA GLY A 5 -6.24 -10.60 18.57
C GLY A 5 -4.81 -11.10 18.80
N VAL A 6 -4.10 -11.34 17.70
CA VAL A 6 -2.65 -11.25 17.71
C VAL A 6 -2.35 -9.76 17.86
N GLY A 7 -1.87 -9.44 19.05
CA GLY A 7 -1.85 -8.09 19.59
C GLY A 7 -1.24 -7.03 18.69
N ILE A 8 -1.93 -5.90 18.64
CA ILE A 8 -1.35 -4.61 18.34
C ILE A 8 -0.58 -4.17 19.61
N GLY A 9 0.58 -4.80 19.85
CA GLY A 9 1.59 -4.39 20.83
C GLY A 9 1.17 -4.37 22.32
N GLY A 10 1.26 -5.52 23.02
CA GLY A 10 1.32 -5.56 24.50
C GLY A 10 0.63 -6.77 25.16
N SER A 11 1.43 -7.64 25.79
CA SER A 11 1.09 -8.66 26.81
C SER A 11 -0.24 -9.44 26.71
N ALA A 12 -0.13 -10.74 26.40
CA ALA A 12 -1.23 -11.70 26.43
C ALA A 12 -1.63 -12.09 27.87
N ALA A 13 -2.41 -11.22 28.53
CA ALA A 13 -3.33 -11.57 29.62
C ALA A 13 -4.36 -10.43 29.76
N GLY A 14 -5.59 -10.64 29.27
CA GLY A 14 -6.68 -9.66 29.38
C GLY A 14 -6.96 -8.78 28.15
N ALA A 15 -6.41 -9.11 26.98
CA ALA A 15 -6.78 -8.41 25.74
C ALA A 15 -8.24 -8.69 25.35
N PRO A 16 -9.01 -7.70 24.86
CA PRO A 16 -10.37 -7.90 24.38
C PRO A 16 -10.38 -8.92 23.23
N VAL A 17 -11.29 -9.89 23.32
CA VAL A 17 -11.50 -10.92 22.30
C VAL A 17 -12.64 -10.45 21.41
N PHE A 18 -12.38 -10.31 20.12
CA PHE A 18 -13.39 -9.93 19.14
C PHE A 18 -13.84 -11.16 18.34
N HIS A 19 -15.14 -11.34 18.19
CA HIS A 19 -15.72 -12.46 17.46
C HIS A 19 -15.92 -12.13 15.98
N ASP A 20 -16.18 -10.87 15.66
CA ASP A 20 -16.35 -10.35 14.31
C ASP A 20 -15.79 -8.93 14.17
N LEU A 21 -15.90 -8.38 12.95
CA LEU A 21 -15.48 -7.00 12.66
C LEU A 21 -16.39 -5.97 13.33
N ASP A 22 -17.67 -6.30 13.54
CA ASP A 22 -18.63 -5.38 14.14
C ASP A 22 -18.29 -5.11 15.61
N GLU A 23 -17.90 -6.14 16.38
CA GLU A 23 -17.43 -6.02 17.76
C GLU A 23 -16.13 -5.20 17.87
N LEU A 24 -15.22 -5.36 16.90
CA LEU A 24 -13.99 -4.58 16.83
C LEU A 24 -14.27 -3.11 16.51
N ILE A 25 -15.19 -2.82 15.59
CA ILE A 25 -15.60 -1.47 15.21
C ILE A 25 -16.40 -0.80 16.35
N ALA A 26 -17.21 -1.57 17.07
CA ALA A 26 -17.99 -1.09 18.23
C ALA A 26 -17.15 -0.83 19.49
N SER A 27 -15.93 -1.37 19.56
CA SER A 27 -15.04 -1.15 20.71
C SER A 27 -14.72 0.33 20.93
N GLU A 28 -14.62 0.78 22.18
CA GLU A 28 -14.34 2.20 22.55
C GLU A 28 -12.93 2.70 22.17
N GLY A 29 -12.17 1.94 21.37
CA GLY A 29 -10.88 2.36 20.84
C GLY A 29 -11.01 3.37 19.68
N SER A 30 -10.24 4.47 19.75
CA SER A 30 -10.02 5.33 18.59
C SER A 30 -9.39 4.52 17.45
N SER A 31 -9.74 4.86 16.20
CA SER A 31 -9.10 4.28 15.03
C SER A 31 -7.61 4.64 14.95
N TYR A 32 -7.18 5.73 15.59
CA TYR A 32 -5.80 6.19 15.71
C TYR A 32 -5.62 6.94 17.05
N SER A 33 -4.79 6.44 17.95
CA SER A 33 -4.42 7.17 19.18
C SER A 33 -3.22 6.53 19.87
N SER A 34 -2.72 7.14 20.94
CA SER A 34 -1.74 6.54 21.84
C SER A 34 -2.33 5.56 22.87
N SER A 35 -3.64 5.27 22.77
CA SER A 35 -4.27 4.26 23.61
C SER A 35 -3.84 2.85 23.20
N PRO A 36 -3.51 1.96 24.15
CA PRO A 36 -3.31 0.53 23.88
C PRO A 36 -4.52 -0.16 23.23
N SER A 37 -5.73 0.41 23.37
CA SER A 37 -6.95 -0.11 22.76
C SER A 37 -7.22 0.41 21.34
N ALA A 38 -6.36 1.27 20.79
CA ALA A 38 -6.54 1.81 19.46
C ALA A 38 -6.24 0.76 18.37
N ILE A 39 -6.99 0.80 17.26
CA ILE A 39 -6.70 -0.04 16.09
C ILE A 39 -5.31 0.30 15.52
N HIS A 40 -4.91 1.56 15.62
CA HIS A 40 -3.55 1.99 15.32
C HIS A 40 -2.98 2.76 16.50
N ASN A 41 -2.07 2.12 17.23
CA ASN A 41 -1.39 2.70 18.38
C ASN A 41 -0.22 3.57 17.90
N ALA A 42 -0.36 4.89 18.03
CA ALA A 42 0.69 5.85 17.72
C ALA A 42 1.42 6.26 19.01
N PRO A 43 2.76 6.41 19.00
CA PRO A 43 3.48 6.91 20.18
C PRO A 43 2.93 8.25 20.68
N TRP A 44 3.02 8.50 21.99
CA TRP A 44 2.42 9.67 22.64
C TRP A 44 2.92 11.03 22.11
N TRP A 45 4.09 11.08 21.48
CA TRP A 45 4.65 12.29 20.88
C TRP A 45 4.15 12.57 19.46
N VAL A 46 3.40 11.65 18.84
CA VAL A 46 2.77 11.86 17.53
C VAL A 46 1.54 12.73 17.70
N LYS A 47 1.43 13.78 16.89
CA LYS A 47 0.32 14.74 16.91
C LYS A 47 -0.28 14.84 15.52
N GLU A 48 -1.60 14.94 15.46
CA GLU A 48 -2.31 15.26 14.22
C GLU A 48 -2.04 16.72 13.81
N ARG A 49 -1.98 16.94 12.50
CA ARG A 49 -1.88 18.27 11.89
C ARG A 49 -3.09 18.48 10.99
N ASP A 50 -3.41 19.75 10.75
CA ASP A 50 -4.45 20.10 9.79
C ASP A 50 -4.14 19.53 8.40
N TYR A 51 -5.19 19.23 7.64
CA TYR A 51 -5.04 18.78 6.26
C TYR A 51 -4.29 19.81 5.42
N GLU A 52 -3.48 19.32 4.48
CA GLU A 52 -2.62 20.13 3.60
C GLU A 52 -1.52 20.95 4.31
N ASN A 53 -1.44 20.89 5.64
CA ASN A 53 -0.39 21.51 6.44
C ASN A 53 0.71 20.49 6.77
N THR A 54 1.46 20.07 5.75
CA THR A 54 2.56 19.10 5.94
C THR A 54 3.75 19.74 6.66
N THR A 55 4.71 18.92 7.12
CA THR A 55 5.93 19.44 7.79
C THR A 55 6.84 20.23 6.87
N THR A 56 6.69 20.06 5.56
CA THR A 56 7.45 20.77 4.54
C THR A 56 6.50 21.70 3.79
N GLU A 57 6.92 22.92 3.53
CA GLU A 57 6.11 23.85 2.73
C GLU A 57 5.98 23.34 1.29
N ILE A 58 4.76 23.29 0.78
CA ILE A 58 4.45 22.86 -0.59
C ILE A 58 3.90 24.07 -1.35
N ASP A 59 4.57 24.45 -2.43
CA ASP A 59 4.04 25.42 -3.37
C ASP A 59 3.06 24.74 -4.33
N TRP A 60 1.78 24.71 -3.95
CA TRP A 60 0.69 24.11 -4.71
C TRP A 60 0.43 24.77 -6.08
N SER A 61 1.00 25.95 -6.35
CA SER A 61 0.93 26.61 -7.67
C SER A 61 1.84 25.95 -8.70
N GLN A 62 2.92 25.30 -8.25
CA GLN A 62 3.90 24.62 -9.10
C GLN A 62 3.58 23.14 -9.29
N ILE A 63 2.69 22.57 -8.47
CA ILE A 63 2.27 21.18 -8.61
C ILE A 63 1.24 21.06 -9.73
N ILE A 64 1.62 20.39 -10.81
CA ILE A 64 0.73 20.00 -11.90
C ILE A 64 0.27 18.55 -11.72
N ARG A 65 -0.99 18.28 -12.05
CA ARG A 65 -1.50 16.91 -12.02
C ARG A 65 -0.86 16.10 -13.13
N LEU A 66 -0.22 14.99 -12.77
CA LEU A 66 0.32 14.04 -13.73
C LEU A 66 -0.76 13.04 -14.14
N ASP A 67 -1.20 13.06 -15.40
CA ASP A 67 -1.96 11.95 -15.97
C ASP A 67 -0.98 10.80 -16.23
N GLN A 68 -1.02 9.76 -15.39
CA GLN A 68 -0.05 8.67 -15.48
C GLN A 68 -0.01 8.00 -16.87
N GLY A 69 -1.15 7.95 -17.57
CA GLY A 69 -1.20 7.38 -18.92
C GLY A 69 -0.64 8.32 -19.98
N LYS A 70 -1.00 9.62 -19.91
CA LYS A 70 -0.69 10.58 -20.99
C LYS A 70 0.61 11.33 -20.82
N ASP A 71 1.00 11.66 -19.59
CA ASP A 71 2.11 12.57 -19.33
C ASP A 71 3.44 11.84 -19.14
N TRP A 72 3.44 10.58 -18.71
CA TRP A 72 4.66 9.76 -18.67
C TRP A 72 5.31 9.60 -20.05
N GLN A 73 4.51 9.52 -21.12
CA GLN A 73 5.04 9.43 -22.50
C GLN A 73 5.70 10.74 -22.94
N LYS A 74 5.22 11.88 -22.43
CA LYS A 74 5.77 13.20 -22.73
C LYS A 74 7.06 13.47 -21.96
N LEU A 75 7.16 12.96 -20.73
CA LEU A 75 8.36 13.09 -19.89
C LEU A 75 9.50 12.18 -20.38
N TYR A 76 9.17 11.04 -20.98
CA TYR A 76 10.15 10.09 -21.50
C TYR A 76 9.79 9.63 -22.93
N PRO A 77 9.86 10.53 -23.93
CA PRO A 77 9.47 10.21 -25.31
C PRO A 77 10.32 9.07 -25.90
N ASP A 78 11.57 8.95 -25.46
CA ASP A 78 12.52 7.93 -25.92
C ASP A 78 12.41 6.61 -25.15
N ARG A 79 11.58 6.54 -24.10
CA ARG A 79 11.31 5.31 -23.34
C ARG A 79 9.84 4.94 -23.53
N PRO A 80 9.48 4.07 -24.48
CA PRO A 80 8.11 3.61 -24.57
C PRO A 80 7.74 2.96 -23.24
N GLN A 81 6.61 3.40 -22.70
CA GLN A 81 6.04 3.07 -21.39
C GLN A 81 5.93 1.57 -21.10
N TYR A 82 6.14 0.74 -22.12
CA TYR A 82 6.21 -0.70 -22.02
C TYR A 82 7.46 -1.22 -21.32
N GLY A 83 8.50 -0.42 -21.06
CA GLY A 83 9.72 -0.90 -20.41
C GLY A 83 9.51 -1.58 -19.05
N SER A 84 8.97 -0.84 -18.07
CA SER A 84 8.75 -1.33 -16.70
C SER A 84 7.64 -2.40 -16.62
N PHE A 85 6.58 -2.25 -17.42
CA PHE A 85 5.50 -3.23 -17.49
C PHE A 85 5.87 -4.52 -18.25
N ARG A 86 6.75 -4.45 -19.25
CA ARG A 86 7.31 -5.64 -19.94
C ARG A 86 8.28 -6.40 -19.04
N ILE A 87 9.06 -5.71 -18.22
CA ILE A 87 9.89 -6.34 -17.17
C ILE A 87 8.99 -7.15 -16.23
N LEU A 88 7.90 -6.56 -15.74
CA LEU A 88 6.92 -7.22 -14.86
C LEU A 88 6.20 -8.41 -15.51
N LEU A 89 5.88 -8.31 -16.81
CA LEU A 89 5.17 -9.36 -17.57
C LEU A 89 6.10 -10.35 -18.29
N ASN A 90 7.42 -10.24 -18.08
CA ASN A 90 8.44 -11.06 -18.74
C ASN A 90 8.31 -11.10 -20.28
N LEU A 91 7.82 -9.99 -20.87
CA LEU A 91 7.68 -9.85 -22.31
C LEU A 91 9.04 -9.57 -22.95
N PRO A 92 9.27 -9.96 -24.22
CA PRO A 92 10.55 -9.76 -24.89
C PRO A 92 10.98 -8.29 -24.81
N GLN A 93 12.10 -8.03 -24.14
CA GLN A 93 12.67 -6.70 -24.04
C GLN A 93 13.54 -6.46 -25.27
N ASP A 94 13.43 -5.26 -25.82
CA ASP A 94 14.40 -4.78 -26.78
C ASP A 94 15.69 -4.46 -26.00
N PRO A 95 16.81 -5.19 -26.21
CA PRO A 95 18.04 -5.01 -25.45
C PRO A 95 18.64 -3.60 -25.58
N ASP A 96 18.25 -2.83 -26.61
CA ASP A 96 18.73 -1.47 -26.84
C ASP A 96 17.92 -0.40 -26.08
N MET A 97 16.75 -0.74 -25.52
CA MET A 97 15.86 0.24 -24.86
C MET A 97 16.10 0.44 -23.36
N ILE A 98 16.57 -0.59 -22.66
CA ILE A 98 16.89 -0.52 -21.24
C ILE A 98 18.17 -1.33 -21.03
N PRO A 99 19.33 -0.68 -20.81
CA PRO A 99 20.54 -1.42 -20.47
C PRO A 99 20.27 -2.22 -19.19
N ASP A 100 20.68 -3.48 -19.19
CA ASP A 100 20.54 -4.36 -18.03
C ASP A 100 21.10 -3.64 -16.78
N PRO A 101 20.26 -3.36 -15.76
CA PRO A 101 20.72 -2.68 -14.56
C PRO A 101 21.60 -3.58 -13.68
N ALA A 102 21.62 -4.89 -13.91
CA ALA A 102 22.40 -5.85 -13.13
C ALA A 102 23.89 -5.49 -13.01
N PRO A 103 24.65 -5.20 -14.09
CA PRO A 103 26.06 -4.80 -13.99
C PRO A 103 26.28 -3.50 -13.20
N ILE A 104 25.37 -2.52 -13.30
CA ILE A 104 25.47 -1.26 -12.55
C ILE A 104 25.28 -1.51 -11.05
N LEU A 105 24.24 -2.28 -10.71
CA LEU A 105 23.92 -2.63 -9.34
C LEU A 105 25.02 -3.51 -8.73
N GLU A 106 25.51 -4.50 -9.47
CA GLU A 106 26.58 -5.39 -9.05
C GLU A 106 27.88 -4.61 -8.80
N GLY A 107 28.21 -3.65 -9.66
CA GLY A 107 29.34 -2.74 -9.47
C GLY A 107 29.21 -1.90 -8.20
N TYR A 108 28.02 -1.35 -7.94
CA TYR A 108 27.75 -0.62 -6.70
C TYR A 108 27.90 -1.50 -5.45
N ILE A 109 27.35 -2.72 -5.48
CA ILE A 109 27.40 -3.66 -4.35
C ILE A 109 28.84 -4.08 -4.08
N LYS A 110 29.61 -4.45 -5.09
CA LYS A 110 31.03 -4.84 -4.93
C LYS A 110 31.89 -3.70 -4.40
N ASN A 111 31.60 -2.46 -4.78
CA ASN A 111 32.31 -1.28 -4.26
C ASN A 111 31.98 -1.06 -2.76
N LYS A 112 30.70 -1.13 -2.39
CA LYS A 112 30.25 -0.85 -1.03
C LYS A 112 30.49 -2.03 -0.06
N TYR A 113 30.45 -3.25 -0.57
CA TYR A 113 30.60 -4.50 0.17
C TYR A 113 31.60 -5.43 -0.57
N PRO A 114 32.91 -5.17 -0.45
CA PRO A 114 33.94 -5.95 -1.17
C PRO A 114 33.96 -7.43 -0.80
N GLU A 115 33.49 -7.78 0.39
CA GLU A 115 33.35 -9.15 0.88
C GLU A 115 32.15 -9.91 0.32
N TRP A 116 31.26 -9.23 -0.41
CA TRP A 116 30.10 -9.85 -1.01
C TRP A 116 30.50 -10.85 -2.10
N LYS A 117 30.17 -12.12 -1.90
CA LYS A 117 30.56 -13.24 -2.78
C LYS A 117 29.56 -13.52 -3.91
N GLY A 118 28.69 -12.56 -4.21
CA GLY A 118 27.60 -12.70 -5.17
C GLY A 118 26.29 -13.21 -4.53
N THR A 119 25.21 -13.18 -5.31
CA THR A 119 23.91 -13.74 -4.93
C THR A 119 23.96 -15.27 -4.96
N GLN A 120 23.49 -15.90 -3.88
CA GLN A 120 23.39 -17.35 -3.80
C GLN A 120 22.03 -17.83 -4.34
N THR A 121 21.94 -19.12 -4.65
CA THR A 121 20.68 -19.76 -5.10
C THR A 121 19.52 -19.48 -4.14
N ARG A 122 19.77 -19.45 -2.83
CA ARG A 122 18.74 -19.12 -1.82
C ARG A 122 18.22 -17.69 -1.93
N ASP A 123 19.07 -16.74 -2.34
CA ASP A 123 18.70 -15.33 -2.45
C ASP A 123 17.80 -15.13 -3.68
N HIS A 124 18.13 -15.82 -4.79
CA HIS A 124 17.25 -15.88 -5.96
C HIS A 124 15.93 -16.59 -5.66
N ALA A 125 15.95 -17.68 -4.89
CA ALA A 125 14.71 -18.36 -4.49
C ALA A 125 13.82 -17.46 -3.62
N LEU A 126 14.41 -16.68 -2.70
CA LEU A 126 13.68 -15.73 -1.87
C LEU A 126 13.08 -14.57 -2.70
N GLN A 127 13.84 -14.03 -3.65
CA GLN A 127 13.36 -13.01 -4.58
C GLN A 127 12.22 -13.52 -5.47
N ALA A 128 12.34 -14.75 -5.97
CA ALA A 128 11.30 -15.38 -6.78
C ALA A 128 10.02 -15.64 -5.96
N ALA A 129 10.15 -16.04 -4.69
CA ALA A 129 9.02 -16.22 -3.79
C ALA A 129 8.27 -14.90 -3.52
N ASP A 130 9.01 -13.80 -3.30
CA ASP A 130 8.44 -12.46 -3.15
C ASP A 130 7.66 -12.04 -4.41
N SER A 131 8.28 -12.18 -5.58
CA SER A 131 7.66 -11.82 -6.87
C SER A 131 6.39 -12.62 -7.18
N ALA A 132 6.29 -13.86 -6.68
CA ALA A 132 5.10 -14.70 -6.87
C ALA A 132 3.85 -14.20 -6.11
N THR A 133 4.02 -13.29 -5.14
CA THR A 133 2.91 -12.70 -4.39
C THR A 133 2.37 -11.41 -5.00
N PHE A 134 2.99 -10.95 -6.10
CA PHE A 134 2.68 -9.68 -6.76
C PHE A 134 1.40 -9.80 -7.63
N ASP A 135 0.24 -9.94 -7.00
CA ASP A 135 -1.06 -9.65 -7.63
C ASP A 135 -1.49 -8.24 -7.19
N HIS A 136 -1.66 -7.32 -8.14
CA HIS A 136 -2.04 -5.93 -7.85
C HIS A 136 -3.50 -5.87 -7.39
N ILE A 137 -3.73 -6.06 -6.09
CA ILE A 137 -5.05 -5.95 -5.47
C ILE A 137 -5.40 -4.46 -5.39
N SER A 138 -6.07 -3.95 -6.42
CA SER A 138 -6.78 -2.69 -6.31
C SER A 138 -8.05 -2.89 -5.49
N PHE A 139 -8.12 -2.22 -4.34
CA PHE A 139 -9.35 -2.14 -3.53
C PHE A 139 -10.52 -1.47 -4.27
N LEU A 140 -10.23 -0.72 -5.35
CA LEU A 140 -11.23 -0.04 -6.17
C LEU A 140 -11.74 -0.91 -7.33
N GLY A 141 -11.34 -2.19 -7.38
CA GLY A 141 -11.95 -3.18 -8.26
C GLY A 141 -11.31 -3.35 -9.63
N VAL A 142 -10.46 -2.42 -10.06
CA VAL A 142 -9.73 -2.56 -11.33
C VAL A 142 -8.34 -3.09 -11.03
N ASN A 143 -8.11 -4.39 -11.23
CA ASN A 143 -6.74 -4.89 -11.33
C ASN A 143 -6.16 -4.48 -12.70
N MET A 144 -4.85 -4.65 -12.86
CA MET A 144 -4.14 -4.41 -14.12
C MET A 144 -4.73 -5.18 -15.32
N PHE A 145 -5.54 -6.20 -15.08
CA PHE A 145 -6.20 -7.04 -16.09
C PHE A 145 -7.68 -6.70 -16.31
N GLY A 146 -8.17 -5.57 -15.76
CA GLY A 146 -9.46 -4.96 -16.10
C GLY A 146 -10.68 -5.53 -15.39
N ASP A 147 -10.60 -6.71 -14.75
CA ASP A 147 -11.77 -7.39 -14.21
C ASP A 147 -11.78 -7.51 -12.69
N LEU A 148 -12.91 -7.12 -12.10
CA LEU A 148 -13.34 -7.47 -10.75
C LEU A 148 -13.46 -9.00 -10.65
N ARG A 149 -12.48 -9.65 -10.01
CA ARG A 149 -12.57 -11.11 -9.73
C ARG A 149 -13.51 -11.45 -8.57
N THR A 150 -14.22 -10.46 -8.01
CA THR A 150 -15.12 -10.64 -6.85
C THR A 150 -16.57 -10.33 -7.20
N ARG A 151 -17.50 -11.03 -6.53
CA ARG A 151 -18.93 -10.78 -6.64
C ARG A 151 -19.32 -9.46 -5.95
N THR A 152 -20.32 -8.77 -6.48
CA THR A 152 -20.88 -7.56 -5.87
C THR A 152 -21.86 -7.90 -4.74
N PRO A 153 -22.18 -6.97 -3.81
CA PRO A 153 -23.23 -7.17 -2.80
C PRO A 153 -24.57 -7.63 -3.39
N GLU A 154 -24.99 -7.07 -4.52
CA GLU A 154 -26.21 -7.49 -5.22
C GLU A 154 -26.13 -8.94 -5.71
N GLN A 155 -24.97 -9.37 -6.23
CA GLN A 155 -24.75 -10.75 -6.65
C GLN A 155 -24.70 -11.74 -5.47
N PHE A 156 -24.33 -11.26 -4.28
CA PHE A 156 -24.46 -12.02 -3.03
C PHE A 156 -25.88 -12.01 -2.45
N GLY A 157 -26.78 -11.17 -2.99
CA GLY A 157 -28.13 -10.98 -2.44
C GLY A 157 -28.15 -10.27 -1.09
N VAL A 158 -27.08 -9.54 -0.74
CA VAL A 158 -26.97 -8.81 0.54
C VAL A 158 -27.09 -7.30 0.31
N PRO A 159 -27.65 -6.54 1.29
CA PRO A 159 -27.69 -5.09 1.22
C PRO A 159 -26.30 -4.48 1.13
N LYS A 160 -26.18 -3.32 0.47
CA LYS A 160 -24.97 -2.51 0.55
C LYS A 160 -24.77 -2.03 1.99
N HIS A 161 -23.53 -2.11 2.47
CA HIS A 161 -23.15 -1.51 3.75
C HIS A 161 -23.37 0.01 3.69
N GLN A 162 -23.91 0.56 4.78
CA GLN A 162 -24.11 1.99 4.99
C GLN A 162 -23.67 2.33 6.40
N GLY A 163 -22.76 3.29 6.54
CA GLY A 163 -22.20 3.73 7.81
C GLY A 163 -21.70 5.18 7.68
N THR A 164 -21.40 5.80 8.80
CA THR A 164 -20.75 7.12 8.82
C THR A 164 -19.33 7.05 8.23
N PRO A 165 -18.76 8.15 7.72
CA PRO A 165 -17.38 8.18 7.26
C PRO A 165 -16.38 7.63 8.29
N GLU A 166 -16.58 7.95 9.58
CA GLU A 166 -15.73 7.54 10.69
C GLU A 166 -15.82 6.02 10.95
N GLU A 167 -17.03 5.45 10.93
CA GLU A 167 -17.24 4.01 11.06
C GLU A 167 -16.66 3.25 9.87
N ASN A 168 -16.88 3.74 8.65
CA ASN A 168 -16.33 3.16 7.43
C ASN A 168 -14.80 3.16 7.44
N LEU A 169 -14.19 4.27 7.88
CA LEU A 169 -12.74 4.36 8.03
C LEU A 169 -12.22 3.37 9.08
N LYS A 170 -12.91 3.24 10.21
CA LYS A 170 -12.56 2.29 11.27
C LYS A 170 -12.62 0.86 10.75
N MET A 171 -13.65 0.50 9.98
CA MET A 171 -13.79 -0.79 9.30
C MET A 171 -12.65 -1.04 8.30
N CYS A 172 -12.39 -0.10 7.39
CA CYS A 172 -11.32 -0.22 6.40
C CYS A 172 -9.96 -0.39 7.07
N ARG A 173 -9.68 0.38 8.13
CA ARG A 173 -8.42 0.28 8.87
C ARG A 173 -8.30 -1.07 9.59
N ALA A 174 -9.36 -1.54 10.24
CA ALA A 174 -9.38 -2.85 10.89
C ALA A 174 -9.06 -3.97 9.89
N PHE A 175 -9.72 -3.98 8.73
CA PHE A 175 -9.47 -4.94 7.67
C PHE A 175 -8.03 -4.87 7.15
N LEU A 176 -7.55 -3.67 6.81
CA LEU A 176 -6.20 -3.47 6.26
C LEU A 176 -5.12 -3.93 7.25
N ARG A 177 -5.29 -3.65 8.54
CA ARG A 177 -4.40 -4.13 9.60
C ARG A 177 -4.42 -5.66 9.71
N LEU A 178 -5.59 -6.29 9.58
CA LEU A 178 -5.72 -7.75 9.59
C LEU A 178 -4.96 -8.40 8.43
N VAL A 179 -4.97 -7.80 7.24
CA VAL A 179 -4.27 -8.33 6.05
C VAL A 179 -2.81 -7.86 5.92
N GLY A 180 -2.24 -7.28 6.99
CA GLY A 180 -0.81 -6.99 7.07
C GLY A 180 -0.38 -5.59 6.64
N ALA A 181 -1.31 -4.66 6.38
CA ALA A 181 -0.95 -3.26 6.17
C ALA A 181 -0.30 -2.70 7.45
N HIS A 182 0.87 -2.10 7.34
CA HIS A 182 1.56 -1.52 8.49
C HIS A 182 0.86 -0.26 9.01
N ASP A 183 0.59 0.70 8.12
CA ASP A 183 -0.08 1.96 8.44
C ASP A 183 -1.23 2.20 7.44
N VAL A 184 -2.27 2.90 7.89
CA VAL A 184 -3.48 3.20 7.11
C VAL A 184 -3.87 4.64 7.33
N GLY A 185 -3.53 5.49 6.35
CA GLY A 185 -3.96 6.88 6.28
C GLY A 185 -5.19 7.07 5.40
N ASN A 186 -5.92 8.15 5.64
CA ASN A 186 -6.88 8.68 4.68
C ASN A 186 -6.62 10.19 4.54
N VAL A 187 -6.93 10.72 3.36
CA VAL A 187 -6.90 12.15 3.12
C VAL A 187 -8.15 12.53 2.31
N PRO A 188 -8.77 13.69 2.59
CA PRO A 188 -9.86 14.18 1.77
C PRO A 188 -9.38 14.47 0.34
N LEU A 189 -10.25 14.26 -0.63
CA LEU A 189 -10.00 14.59 -2.04
C LEU A 189 -10.33 16.06 -2.30
N THR A 190 -9.34 16.93 -2.08
CA THR A 190 -9.40 18.37 -2.34
C THR A 190 -8.84 18.71 -3.72
N GLU A 191 -8.86 19.98 -4.10
CA GLU A 191 -8.21 20.44 -5.33
C GLU A 191 -6.70 20.17 -5.30
N ASN A 192 -6.05 20.37 -4.15
CA ASN A 192 -4.62 20.14 -3.97
C ASN A 192 -4.26 18.65 -3.92
N THR A 193 -5.01 17.81 -3.18
CA THR A 193 -4.70 16.37 -3.10
C THR A 193 -4.97 15.62 -4.41
N ARG A 194 -5.81 16.17 -5.30
CA ARG A 194 -6.00 15.67 -6.67
C ARG A 194 -4.83 15.95 -7.59
N LYS A 195 -4.00 16.96 -7.31
CA LYS A 195 -2.80 17.23 -8.11
C LYS A 195 -1.71 16.19 -7.88
N VAL A 196 -1.70 15.54 -6.71
CA VAL A 196 -0.72 14.52 -6.32
C VAL A 196 -1.22 13.08 -6.47
N ASN A 197 -2.47 12.87 -6.93
CA ASN A 197 -3.10 11.57 -7.15
C ASN A 197 -3.52 11.32 -8.61
#